data_AF-A0A081BPI2-F1
#
_entry.id   AF-A0A081BPI2-F1
#
_cell.length_a   1.000
_cell.length_b   1.000
_cell.length_c   1.000
_cell.angle_alpha   90.00
_cell.angle_beta   90.00
_cell.angle_gamma   90.00
#
_symmetry.space_group_name_H-M   'P 1'
#
loop_
_entity.id
_entity.type
_entity.pdbx_description
1 polymer ?
#
loop_
_entity_poly.entity_id
_entity_poly.type
_entity_poly.pdbx_seq_one_letter_code
_entity_poly.pdbx_strand_id
1 'polypeptide(L)'
;MFKASKDKAAAAKFLEFLYQDEWRLRFDQMAGFPPVTKSLGDNPAFQDPTYQTMIKAMDGAKPWPLVVEWPEISDVIWNAQTAVLLKEKDAKTALDEAAAQIDEIRGLK
;
A
#
# COMPACT_ATOMS: atom_id res chain seq x y z
N MET A 1 5.45 -14.60 -5.10
CA MET A 1 6.29 -15.83 -5.18
C MET A 1 7.66 -15.47 -5.73
N PHE A 2 8.74 -15.82 -5.03
CA PHE A 2 10.10 -15.49 -5.49
C PHE A 2 10.47 -16.21 -6.79
N LYS A 3 11.07 -15.49 -7.75
CA LYS A 3 11.47 -16.03 -9.06
C LYS A 3 12.45 -17.21 -8.93
N ALA A 4 13.38 -17.11 -7.97
CA ALA A 4 14.42 -18.10 -7.72
C ALA A 4 13.96 -19.30 -6.87
N SER A 5 12.71 -19.31 -6.37
CA SER A 5 12.22 -20.44 -5.57
C SER A 5 12.23 -21.74 -6.38
N LYS A 6 12.72 -22.81 -5.77
CA LYS A 6 12.68 -24.18 -6.31
C LYS A 6 11.36 -24.88 -6.00
N ASP A 7 10.64 -24.44 -4.97
CA ASP A 7 9.43 -25.09 -4.44
C ASP A 7 8.15 -24.31 -4.77
N LYS A 8 8.05 -23.79 -6.00
CA LYS A 8 6.93 -22.94 -6.45
C LYS A 8 5.58 -23.62 -6.29
N ALA A 9 5.50 -24.93 -6.55
CA ALA A 9 4.25 -25.68 -6.42
C ALA A 9 3.77 -25.77 -4.96
N ALA A 10 4.69 -26.01 -4.01
CA ALA A 10 4.36 -26.02 -2.59
C ALA A 10 3.96 -24.62 -2.11
N ALA A 11 4.68 -23.58 -2.54
CA ALA A 11 4.34 -22.20 -2.23
C ALA A 11 2.95 -21.80 -2.77
N ALA A 12 2.58 -22.24 -3.98
CA ALA A 12 1.25 -22.00 -4.54
C ALA A 12 0.15 -22.68 -3.71
N LYS A 13 0.33 -23.97 -3.37
CA LYS A 13 -0.62 -24.71 -2.49
C LYS A 13 -0.77 -24.07 -1.12
N PHE A 14 0.31 -23.53 -0.57
CA PHE A 14 0.25 -22.81 0.69
C PHE A 14 -0.57 -21.52 0.60
N LEU A 15 -0.41 -20.75 -0.49
CA LEU A 15 -1.23 -19.56 -0.74
C LEU A 15 -2.71 -19.93 -0.91
N GLU A 16 -3.01 -20.99 -1.65
CA GLU A 16 -4.39 -21.50 -1.81
C GLU A 16 -5.01 -21.86 -0.45
N PHE A 17 -4.26 -22.58 0.41
CA PHE A 17 -4.69 -22.89 1.76
C PHE A 17 -4.94 -21.62 2.58
N LEU A 18 -3.99 -20.68 2.62
CA LEU A 18 -4.08 -19.47 3.42
C LEU A 18 -5.26 -18.56 3.04
N TYR A 19 -5.67 -18.59 1.78
CA TYR A 19 -6.76 -17.77 1.25
C TYR A 19 -8.13 -18.45 1.27
N GLN A 20 -8.26 -19.66 1.84
CA GLN A 20 -9.59 -20.19 2.14
C GLN A 20 -10.27 -19.29 3.18
N ASP A 21 -11.57 -19.07 3.03
CA ASP A 21 -12.33 -18.10 3.82
C ASP A 21 -12.15 -18.29 5.34
N GLU A 22 -12.08 -19.53 5.83
CA GLU A 22 -11.83 -19.81 7.25
C GLU A 22 -10.52 -19.21 7.76
N TRP A 23 -9.41 -19.45 7.05
CA TRP A 23 -8.09 -19.01 7.47
C TRP A 23 -7.89 -17.51 7.22
N ARG A 24 -8.44 -17.03 6.11
CA ARG A 24 -8.42 -15.61 5.77
C ARG A 24 -9.19 -14.77 6.79
N LEU A 25 -10.40 -15.20 7.18
CA LEU A 25 -11.21 -14.53 8.19
C LEU A 25 -10.47 -14.41 9.52
N ARG A 26 -9.87 -15.52 10.00
CA ARG A 26 -9.08 -15.52 11.24
C ARG A 26 -7.91 -14.54 11.16
N PHE A 27 -7.19 -14.52 10.03
CA PHE A 27 -6.09 -13.59 9.84
C PHE A 27 -6.57 -12.13 9.83
N ASP A 28 -7.62 -11.81 9.09
CA ASP A 28 -8.16 -10.45 8.96
C ASP A 28 -8.65 -9.90 10.31
N GLN A 29 -9.35 -10.72 11.09
CA GLN A 29 -9.80 -10.35 12.43
C GLN A 29 -8.64 -10.04 13.38
N MET A 30 -7.52 -10.76 13.28
CA MET A 30 -6.31 -10.47 14.07
C MET A 30 -5.57 -9.23 13.57
N ALA A 31 -5.53 -9.01 12.25
CA ALA A 31 -4.85 -7.87 11.64
C ALA A 31 -5.58 -6.55 11.89
N GLY A 32 -6.90 -6.59 12.10
CA GLY A 32 -7.72 -5.40 12.37
C GLY A 32 -8.04 -4.58 11.12
N PHE A 33 -7.96 -5.17 9.93
CA PHE A 33 -8.33 -4.55 8.65
C PHE A 33 -9.51 -5.28 8.00
N PRO A 34 -10.31 -4.60 7.15
CA PRO A 34 -11.34 -5.26 6.34
C PRO A 34 -10.73 -6.35 5.44
N PRO A 35 -11.51 -7.37 5.06
CA PRO A 35 -11.02 -8.47 4.27
C PRO A 35 -10.64 -8.00 2.87
N VAL A 36 -9.58 -8.59 2.33
CA VAL A 36 -9.11 -8.32 0.96
C VAL A 36 -9.82 -9.19 -0.08
N THR A 37 -10.63 -10.15 0.34
CA THR A 37 -11.43 -11.02 -0.53
C THR A 37 -12.89 -10.59 -0.56
N LYS A 38 -13.52 -10.66 -1.74
CA LYS A 38 -14.94 -10.33 -1.90
C LYS A 38 -15.86 -11.28 -1.13
N SER A 39 -15.49 -12.56 -1.03
CA SER A 39 -16.27 -13.60 -0.34
C SER A 39 -16.54 -13.28 1.14
N LEU A 40 -15.60 -12.59 1.78
CA LEU A 40 -15.69 -12.21 3.19
C LEU A 40 -16.20 -10.77 3.41
N GLY A 41 -16.44 -10.00 2.35
CA GLY A 41 -16.81 -8.58 2.45
C GLY A 41 -18.08 -8.33 3.27
N ASP A 42 -19.05 -9.24 3.17
CA ASP A 42 -20.32 -9.17 3.90
C ASP A 42 -20.31 -9.94 5.23
N ASN A 43 -19.15 -10.45 5.66
CA ASN A 43 -19.05 -11.21 6.90
C ASN A 43 -19.41 -10.29 8.11
N PRO A 44 -20.22 -10.77 9.08
CA PRO A 44 -20.64 -9.99 10.25
C PRO A 44 -19.48 -9.38 11.05
N ALA A 45 -18.31 -10.02 11.05
CA ALA A 45 -17.12 -9.53 11.75
C ALA A 45 -16.64 -8.15 11.25
N PHE A 46 -16.99 -7.78 10.01
CA PHE A 46 -16.56 -6.53 9.37
C PHE A 46 -17.68 -5.50 9.21
N GLN A 47 -18.80 -5.70 9.90
CA GLN A 47 -19.95 -4.77 9.85
C GLN A 47 -19.94 -3.75 11.00
N ASP A 48 -19.01 -3.85 11.96
CA ASP A 48 -18.81 -2.84 13.00
C ASP A 48 -18.46 -1.46 12.40
N PRO A 49 -18.90 -0.33 13.02
CA PRO A 49 -18.64 1.01 12.52
C PRO A 49 -17.18 1.33 12.18
N THR A 50 -16.22 0.70 12.86
CA THR A 50 -14.79 0.87 12.57
C THR A 50 -14.44 0.37 11.17
N TYR A 51 -14.86 -0.85 10.83
CA TYR A 51 -14.62 -1.43 9.51
C TYR A 51 -15.41 -0.72 8.43
N GLN A 52 -16.65 -0.31 8.71
CA GLN A 52 -17.46 0.46 7.75
C GLN A 52 -16.81 1.81 7.41
N THR A 53 -16.15 2.45 8.37
CA THR A 53 -15.38 3.68 8.13
C THR A 53 -14.17 3.41 7.23
N MET A 54 -13.43 2.32 7.46
CA MET A 54 -12.32 1.91 6.60
C MET A 54 -12.80 1.57 5.18
N ILE A 55 -13.92 0.87 5.05
CA ILE A 55 -14.53 0.54 3.75
C ILE A 55 -14.93 1.80 3.00
N LYS A 56 -15.56 2.76 3.69
CA LYS A 56 -15.91 4.05 3.09
C LYS A 56 -14.67 4.84 2.66
N ALA A 57 -13.57 4.77 3.42
CA ALA A 57 -12.31 5.42 3.05
C ALA A 57 -11.65 4.80 1.80
N MET A 58 -12.05 3.59 1.40
CA MET A 58 -11.62 3.00 0.13
C MET A 58 -12.32 3.62 -1.09
N ASP A 59 -13.45 4.31 -0.90
CA ASP A 59 -14.15 4.95 -2.01
C ASP A 59 -13.29 6.08 -2.61
N GLY A 60 -12.99 5.98 -3.90
CA GLY A 60 -12.06 6.87 -4.59
C GLY A 60 -10.59 6.72 -4.22
N ALA A 61 -10.22 5.78 -3.33
CA ALA A 61 -8.83 5.52 -2.97
C ALA A 61 -8.05 4.98 -4.18
N LYS A 62 -6.82 5.45 -4.35
CA LYS A 62 -5.90 5.00 -5.41
C LYS A 62 -4.73 4.26 -4.77
N PRO A 63 -4.28 3.14 -5.35
CA PRO A 63 -3.02 2.55 -4.93
C PRO A 63 -1.88 3.52 -5.21
N TRP A 64 -0.77 3.32 -4.51
CA TRP A 64 0.48 3.99 -4.87
C TRP A 64 0.85 3.70 -6.34
N PRO A 65 1.56 4.62 -7.01
CA PRO A 65 2.06 4.41 -8.37
C PRO A 65 2.81 3.08 -8.51
N LEU A 66 2.42 2.30 -9.52
CA LEU A 66 3.03 1.00 -9.83
C LEU A 66 4.25 1.18 -10.73
N VAL A 67 5.23 1.96 -10.27
CA VAL A 67 6.52 2.17 -10.94
C VAL A 67 7.66 1.58 -10.10
N VAL A 68 8.73 1.14 -10.74
CA VAL A 68 9.85 0.46 -10.06
C VAL A 68 10.51 1.41 -9.05
N GLU A 69 10.57 2.68 -9.40
CA GLU A 69 11.23 3.76 -8.69
C GLU A 69 10.33 4.38 -7.59
N TRP A 70 9.14 3.84 -7.34
CA TRP A 70 8.21 4.40 -6.34
C TRP A 70 8.83 4.53 -4.94
N PRO A 71 9.61 3.56 -4.42
CA PRO A 71 10.29 3.71 -3.13
C PRO A 71 11.16 4.97 -3.08
N GLU A 72 12.03 5.16 -4.08
CA GLU A 72 12.92 6.31 -4.18
C GLU A 72 12.15 7.62 -4.35
N ILE A 73 11.09 7.62 -5.17
CA ILE A 73 10.19 8.77 -5.33
C ILE A 73 9.53 9.13 -4.00
N SER A 74 9.08 8.14 -3.22
CA SER A 74 8.42 8.36 -1.94
C SER A 74 9.37 8.96 -0.90
N ASP A 75 10.65 8.56 -0.90
CA ASP A 75 11.68 9.14 -0.04
C ASP A 75 11.93 10.61 -0.37
N VAL A 76 11.99 10.95 -1.67
CA VAL A 76 12.14 12.36 -2.12
C VAL A 76 10.96 13.21 -1.63
N ILE A 77 9.73 12.71 -1.75
CA ILE A 77 8.53 13.40 -1.27
C ILE A 77 8.58 13.59 0.25
N TRP A 78 8.94 12.56 1.01
CA TRP A 78 9.03 12.65 2.48
C TRP A 78 10.11 13.63 2.92
N ASN A 79 11.28 13.61 2.31
CA ASN A 79 12.37 14.54 2.63
C ASN A 79 11.97 16.00 2.39
N ALA A 80 11.28 16.27 1.27
CA ALA A 80 10.76 17.61 0.98
C ALA A 80 9.73 18.06 2.03
N GLN A 81 8.81 17.17 2.42
CA GLN A 81 7.84 17.46 3.48
C GLN A 81 8.54 17.73 4.83
N THR A 82 9.55 16.94 5.18
CA THR A 82 10.34 17.14 6.40
C THR A 82 11.06 18.49 6.40
N ALA A 83 11.70 18.89 5.30
CA ALA A 83 12.36 20.20 5.21
C ALA A 83 11.38 21.36 5.42
N VAL A 84 10.15 21.24 4.92
CA VAL A 84 9.08 22.24 5.14
C VAL A 84 8.65 22.25 6.61
N LEU A 85 8.43 21.09 7.22
CA LEU A 85 8.03 20.98 8.62
C LEU A 85 9.11 21.50 9.58
N LEU A 86 10.38 21.34 9.23
CA LEU A 86 11.54 21.88 9.94
C LEU A 86 11.81 23.36 9.65
N LYS A 87 11.06 23.98 8.73
CA LYS A 87 11.21 25.37 8.28
C LYS A 87 12.56 25.66 7.62
N GLU A 88 13.20 24.65 7.05
CA GLU A 88 14.46 24.77 6.31
C GLU A 88 14.22 25.33 4.90
N LYS A 89 13.03 25.08 4.34
CA LYS A 89 12.56 25.57 3.04
C LYS A 89 11.09 25.94 3.10
N ASP A 90 10.64 26.84 2.24
CA ASP A 90 9.21 27.01 1.99
C ASP A 90 8.66 25.86 1.13
N ALA A 91 7.33 25.68 1.17
CA ALA A 91 6.67 24.57 0.51
C ALA A 91 6.84 24.57 -1.02
N LYS A 92 6.89 25.75 -1.65
CA LYS A 92 7.02 25.83 -3.10
C LYS A 92 8.42 25.38 -3.52
N THR A 93 9.46 25.95 -2.91
CA THR A 93 10.84 25.58 -3.24
C THR A 93 11.12 24.11 -2.96
N ALA A 94 10.68 23.58 -1.80
CA ALA A 94 10.90 22.17 -1.47
C ALA A 94 10.23 21.21 -2.48
N LEU A 95 9.00 21.51 -2.91
CA LEU A 95 8.27 20.64 -3.84
C LEU A 95 8.71 20.82 -5.30
N ASP A 96 9.14 22.02 -5.71
CA ASP A 96 9.70 22.25 -7.05
C ASP A 96 11.01 21.45 -7.23
N GLU A 97 11.90 21.47 -6.22
CA GLU A 97 13.13 20.69 -6.24
C GLU A 97 12.87 19.19 -6.20
N ALA A 98 11.91 18.75 -5.37
CA ALA A 98 11.48 17.35 -5.33
C ALA A 98 10.95 16.88 -6.69
N ALA A 99 10.12 17.69 -7.35
CA ALA A 99 9.59 17.38 -8.67
C ALA A 99 10.71 17.25 -9.70
N ALA A 100 11.66 18.19 -9.74
CA ALA A 100 12.82 18.11 -10.62
C ALA A 100 13.63 16.82 -10.37
N GLN A 101 13.89 16.48 -9.12
CA GLN A 101 14.60 15.24 -8.77
C GLN A 101 13.84 13.98 -9.19
N ILE A 102 12.51 13.96 -9.04
CA ILE A 102 11.66 12.86 -9.50
C ILE A 102 11.70 12.74 -11.02
N ASP A 103 11.68 13.84 -11.77
CA ASP A 103 11.82 13.81 -13.23
C ASP A 103 13.18 13.24 -13.67
N GLU A 104 14.25 13.53 -12.93
CA GLU A 104 15.55 12.91 -13.17
C GLU A 104 15.55 11.40 -12.90
N ILE A 105 14.96 10.96 -11.78
CA ILE A 105 14.80 9.53 -11.45
C ILE A 105 14.04 8.80 -12.56
N ARG A 106 13.03 9.45 -13.13
CA ARG A 106 12.17 8.88 -14.18
C ARG A 106 12.72 9.06 -15.59
N GLY A 107 13.85 9.76 -15.76
CA GLY A 107 14.46 10.04 -17.06
C GLY A 107 13.64 10.95 -17.98
N LEU A 108 12.85 11.87 -17.42
CA LEU A 108 11.91 12.74 -18.15
C LEU A 108 12.50 14.11 -18.55
N LYS A 109 13.77 14.16 -18.97
CA LYS A 109 14.42 15.41 -19.41
C LYS A 109 14.02 15.85 -20.81
#